data_AF-A0A7X6P7A5-F1
#
_entry.id   AF-A0A7X6P7A5-F1
#
_cell.length_a   1.000
_cell.length_b   1.000
_cell.length_c   1.000
_cell.angle_alpha   90.00
_cell.angle_beta   90.00
_cell.angle_gamma   90.00
#
_symmetry.space_group_name_H-M   'P 1'
#
loop_
_entity.id
_entity.type
_entity.pdbx_description
1 polymer ?
#
loop_
_entity_poly.entity_id
_entity_poly.type
_entity_poly.pdbx_seq_one_letter_code
_entity_poly.pdbx_strand_id
1 'polypeptide(L)' 'MTDTYIYDAFGNLLSKTGTTANDFLYTGEQYDANTGFYYLRARYMNPSTGTFTSM' A
#
# COMPACT_ATOMS: atom_id res chain seq x y z
N MET A 1 -10.15 6.25 -15.89
CA MET A 1 -9.66 6.08 -14.51
C MET A 1 -10.88 6.21 -13.61
N THR A 2 -11.40 5.09 -13.10
CA THR A 2 -12.64 5.06 -12.30
C THR A 2 -12.34 5.02 -10.80
N ASP A 3 -11.17 4.49 -10.43
CA ASP A 3 -10.72 4.42 -9.04
C ASP A 3 -9.72 5.53 -8.73
N THR A 4 -9.77 6.06 -7.52
CA THR A 4 -8.84 7.10 -7.03
C THR A 4 -8.40 6.72 -5.62
N TYR A 5 -7.15 7.00 -5.28
CA TYR A 5 -6.56 6.63 -4.01
C TYR A 5 -5.83 7.83 -3.41
N ILE A 6 -6.04 8.08 -2.13
CA ILE A 6 -5.36 9.11 -1.35
C ILE A 6 -4.56 8.39 -0.28
N TYR A 7 -3.26 8.64 -0.23
CA TYR A 7 -2.35 8.05 0.75
C TYR A 7 -1.71 9.13 1.62
N ASP A 8 -1.26 8.74 2.80
CA ASP A 8 -0.32 9.55 3.57
C ASP A 8 1.13 9.43 3.04
N ALA A 9 2.08 10.03 3.75
CA ALA A 9 3.49 10.02 3.37
C ALA A 9 4.13 8.62 3.38
N PHE A 10 3.57 7.65 4.09
CA PHE A 10 4.11 6.29 4.26
C PHE A 10 3.32 5.21 3.51
N GLY A 11 2.23 5.58 2.82
CA GLY A 11 1.42 4.68 2.02
C GLY A 11 0.17 4.15 2.69
N ASN A 12 -0.22 4.68 3.87
CA ASN A 12 -1.51 4.36 4.47
C ASN A 12 -2.63 4.95 3.62
N LEU A 13 -3.62 4.13 3.30
CA LEU A 13 -4.77 4.55 2.52
C LEU A 13 -5.70 5.43 3.37
N LEU A 14 -5.76 6.72 3.06
CA LEU A 14 -6.64 7.69 3.70
C LEU A 14 -8.04 7.69 3.09
N SER A 15 -8.13 7.51 1.77
CA SER A 15 -9.40 7.44 1.06
C SER A 15 -9.24 6.69 -0.27
N LYS A 16 -10.29 5.95 -0.66
CA LYS A 16 -10.40 5.27 -1.95
C LYS A 16 -11.78 5.52 -2.54
N THR A 17 -11.83 5.78 -3.83
CA THR A 17 -13.05 5.72 -4.64
C THR A 17 -13.01 4.52 -5.57
N GLY A 18 -14.15 3.86 -5.71
CA GLY A 18 -14.33 2.66 -6.55
C GLY A 18 -14.00 1.34 -5.84
N THR A 19 -14.35 0.23 -6.47
CA THR A 19 -14.37 -1.11 -5.86
C THR A 19 -13.50 -2.13 -6.57
N THR A 20 -12.79 -1.74 -7.63
CA THR A 20 -11.89 -2.63 -8.34
C THR A 20 -10.83 -3.17 -7.39
N ALA A 21 -10.59 -4.48 -7.45
CA ALA A 21 -9.45 -5.09 -6.79
C ALA A 21 -8.17 -4.63 -7.49
N ASN A 22 -7.21 -4.15 -6.71
CA ASN A 22 -5.94 -3.65 -7.23
C ASN A 22 -4.82 -4.05 -6.27
N ASP A 23 -3.94 -4.92 -6.75
CA ASP A 23 -2.80 -5.42 -5.99
C ASP A 23 -1.60 -4.47 -6.03
N PHE A 24 -1.62 -3.43 -6.87
CA PHE A 24 -0.55 -2.43 -6.98
C PHE A 24 -1.07 -1.05 -6.58
N LEU A 25 -0.64 -0.58 -5.42
CA LEU A 25 -1.19 0.62 -4.78
C LEU A 25 -0.11 1.70 -4.64
N TYR A 26 0.19 2.13 -3.41
CA TYR A 26 1.15 3.19 -3.14
C TYR A 26 2.46 2.98 -3.91
N THR A 27 2.90 4.04 -4.58
CA THR A 27 4.11 4.06 -5.44
C THR A 27 4.17 2.97 -6.53
N GLY A 28 3.05 2.32 -6.86
CA GLY A 28 3.02 1.21 -7.80
C GLY A 28 3.59 -0.09 -7.23
N GLU A 29 3.68 -0.20 -5.91
CA GLU A 29 4.22 -1.37 -5.22
C GLU A 29 3.11 -2.34 -4.83
N GLN A 30 3.45 -3.62 -4.74
CA GLN A 30 2.47 -4.66 -4.45
C GLN A 30 1.98 -4.53 -3.00
N TYR A 31 0.66 -4.47 -2.81
CA TYR A 31 0.02 -4.40 -1.51
C TYR A 31 -0.63 -5.74 -1.16
N ASP A 32 -0.25 -6.30 -0.01
CA ASP A 32 -0.92 -7.48 0.54
C ASP A 32 -2.05 -7.03 1.48
N ALA A 33 -3.30 -7.23 1.05
CA ALA A 33 -4.47 -6.85 1.84
C ALA A 33 -4.66 -7.69 3.12
N ASN A 34 -4.04 -8.87 3.21
CA ASN A 34 -4.13 -9.72 4.39
C ASN A 34 -3.24 -9.21 5.53
N THR A 35 -2.04 -8.72 5.19
CA THR A 35 -1.08 -8.22 6.17
C THR A 35 -1.09 -6.70 6.31
N GLY A 36 -1.61 -5.98 5.31
CA GLY A 36 -1.58 -4.53 5.23
C GLY A 36 -0.20 -3.97 4.88
N PHE A 37 0.68 -4.76 4.25
CA PHE A 37 2.06 -4.37 3.97
C PHE A 37 2.32 -4.18 2.48
N TYR A 38 3.30 -3.35 2.18
CA TYR A 38 3.82 -3.17 0.82
C TYR A 38 5.07 -4.01 0.62
N TYR A 39 5.08 -4.81 -0.44
CA TYR A 39 6.27 -5.52 -0.87
C TYR A 39 7.13 -4.60 -1.74
N LEU A 40 8.15 -3.98 -1.14
CA LEU A 40 9.09 -3.09 -1.82
C LEU A 40 10.24 -3.89 -2.47
N ARG A 41 9.89 -4.95 -3.21
CA ARG A 41 10.77 -5.86 -3.98
C ARG A 41 11.75 -6.72 -3.18
N ALA A 42 12.35 -6.19 -2.12
CA ALA A 42 13.32 -6.90 -1.29
C ALA A 42 12.81 -7.13 0.14
N ARG A 43 11.95 -6.24 0.64
CA ARG A 43 11.44 -6.27 2.01
C ARG A 43 9.99 -5.79 2.04
N TYR A 44 9.24 -6.31 3.01
CA TYR A 44 7.91 -5.80 3.32
C TYR A 44 8.01 -4.57 4.23
N MET A 45 7.33 -3.50 3.85
CA MET A 45 7.21 -2.26 4.61
C MET A 45 5.81 -2.14 5.20
N ASN A 46 5.74 -1.83 6.49
CA ASN A 46 4.50 -1.56 7.20
C ASN A 46 4.19 -0.05 7.07
N PRO A 47 3.16 0.34 6.31
CA PRO A 47 2.82 1.74 6.13
C PRO A 47 2.35 2.39 7.44
N SER A 48 1.74 1.63 8.37
CA SER A 48 1.25 2.16 9.66
C SER A 48 2.37 2.66 10.57
N THR A 49 3.57 2.09 10.47
CA THR A 49 4.74 2.49 11.27
C THR A 49 5.84 3.14 10.43
N GLY A 50 5.77 3.05 9.10
CA GLY A 50 6.82 3.50 8.18
C GLY A 50 8.10 2.67 8.26
N THR A 51 8.05 1.44 8.77
CA THR A 51 9.23 0.60 9.02
C THR A 51 9.22 -0.70 8.21
N PHE A 52 10.41 -1.26 7.96
CA PHE A 52 10.54 -2.58 7.34
C PHE A 52 10.34 -3.70 8.37
N THR A 53 9.75 -4.80 7.93
CA THR A 53 9.51 -6.01 8.75
C THR A 53 10.75 -6.88 8.91
N SER A 54 11.74 -6.72 8.05
CA SER A 54 13.05 -7.37 8.12
C SER A 54 14.19 -6.35 8.08
N MET A 55 15.32 -6.71 8.70
CA MET A 55 16.58 -5.95 8.58
C MET A 55 17.23 -6.23 7.23
#